data_AF-A0A954NNQ1-F1
#
_entry.id   AF-A0A954NNQ1-F1
#
_cell.length_a   1.000
_cell.length_b   1.000
_cell.length_c   1.000
_cell.angle_alpha   90.00
_cell.angle_beta   90.00
_cell.angle_gamma   90.00
#
_symmetry.space_group_name_H-M   'P 1'
#
loop_
_entity.id
_entity.type
_entity.pdbx_description
1 polymer ?
#
loop_
_entity_poly.entity_id
_entity_poly.type
_entity_poly.pdbx_seq_one_letter_code
_entity_poly.pdbx_strand_id
1 'polypeptide(L)'
;IEEAGKHVRPPTDEERRMLDRLRSWAQQAARRADAKATAVLGWLASHLKDGDRWTNERVILFTEYRATQQWMQEILASHGFGGERLALIYGGMDPKEREGVKAAFQANPSESPVRILLATDAASEGIDLQNHCHLMIHLEIPYNPNVMEQRNGRIDRHGQRASEVVIWHPVDAEGGHGDDILRALRKLDAMRADMGSVNPVIAPQLPDLLEGRRRDLDTRQAEARMEKSRRFVKAERDLRERVAKLHERLNETRHEQSLVPDHIERAVRTALRLADKPDLEPVSLAGAPDGTVFRMPPLSGSWSRCLEGLEHPYTQKVRPITFDHGVAKGRDDVVLVHLNHRLVQMSLRLLRAEIWARDDVKKLHRVTVRSLPDGRIEGPAVVVMSRLVVTGGNHHRLHEELTEAGGYLRDAGFRREERVTEVRRWLEESHPAALSDATFDALRTRFDKQRDSVLAAVEARSKDRLRFLVNTIETRKRKEAEDIRQVLDDLERALKTEIAAEQQPVQLSLFSEDERTQLKRDRAALEARLARIPKEREQELRAIEERHSNAVEHTFPVAVVLLVPNSLATEKRG
;
A
#
# COMPACT_ATOMS: atom_id res chain seq x y z
N ILE A 1 -0.89 -41.93 -18.35
CA ILE A 1 0.07 -42.51 -19.32
C ILE A 1 0.35 -43.99 -19.03
N GLU A 2 0.33 -44.46 -17.77
CA GLU A 2 0.62 -45.87 -17.43
C GLU A 2 -0.47 -46.91 -17.82
N GLU A 3 -1.73 -46.53 -17.98
CA GLU A 3 -2.79 -47.46 -18.44
C GLU A 3 -2.81 -47.66 -19.97
N ALA A 4 -2.47 -46.63 -20.74
CA ALA A 4 -2.44 -46.70 -22.21
C ALA A 4 -1.25 -47.50 -22.76
N GLY A 5 -0.20 -47.71 -21.97
CA GLY A 5 1.01 -48.43 -22.39
C GLY A 5 0.84 -49.96 -22.48
N LYS A 6 -0.18 -50.54 -21.83
CA LYS A 6 -0.36 -52.01 -21.77
C LYS A 6 -0.98 -52.62 -23.03
N HIS A 7 -1.49 -51.81 -23.96
CA HIS A 7 -2.12 -52.28 -25.21
C HIS A 7 -1.38 -51.85 -26.47
N VAL A 8 -0.22 -51.21 -26.35
CA VAL A 8 0.59 -50.78 -27.49
C VAL A 8 1.61 -51.89 -27.78
N ARG A 9 1.50 -52.50 -28.97
CA ARG A 9 2.52 -53.44 -29.44
C ARG A 9 3.90 -52.77 -29.38
N PRO A 10 4.96 -53.47 -28.92
CA PRO A 10 6.30 -52.91 -29.02
C PRO A 10 6.60 -52.58 -30.48
N PRO A 11 7.22 -51.42 -30.77
CA PRO A 11 7.52 -51.03 -32.13
C PRO A 11 8.43 -52.07 -32.79
N THR A 12 8.07 -52.44 -34.01
CA THR A 12 8.85 -53.35 -34.87
C THR A 12 10.22 -52.76 -35.19
N ASP A 13 11.18 -53.57 -35.65
CA ASP A 13 12.53 -53.09 -35.99
C ASP A 13 12.54 -52.04 -37.11
N GLU A 14 11.53 -52.03 -37.98
CA GLU A 14 11.34 -51.00 -38.99
C GLU A 14 10.82 -49.69 -38.37
N GLU A 15 9.81 -49.77 -37.50
CA GLU A 15 9.29 -48.61 -36.76
C GLU A 15 10.33 -48.01 -35.82
N ARG A 16 11.16 -48.83 -35.15
CA ARG A 16 12.27 -48.33 -34.33
C ARG A 16 13.29 -47.57 -35.16
N ARG A 17 13.69 -48.10 -36.32
CA ARG A 17 14.60 -47.40 -37.23
C ARG A 17 14.00 -46.08 -37.75
N MET A 18 12.70 -46.07 -38.02
CA MET A 18 11.99 -44.85 -38.42
C MET A 18 11.93 -43.83 -37.27
N LEU A 19 11.61 -44.27 -36.06
CA LEU A 19 11.59 -43.43 -34.86
C LEU A 19 12.98 -42.87 -34.53
N ASP A 20 14.04 -43.67 -34.65
CA ASP A 20 15.42 -43.21 -34.45
C ASP A 20 15.83 -42.18 -35.51
N ARG A 21 15.39 -42.36 -36.76
CA ARG A 21 15.64 -41.39 -37.84
C ARG A 21 14.86 -40.09 -37.60
N LEU A 22 13.58 -40.16 -37.22
CA LEU A 22 12.77 -38.99 -36.83
C LEU A 22 13.38 -38.29 -35.60
N ARG A 23 13.85 -39.04 -34.61
CA ARG A 23 14.52 -38.49 -33.42
C ARG A 23 15.82 -37.80 -33.79
N SER A 24 16.63 -38.38 -34.68
CA SER A 24 17.86 -37.76 -35.18
C SER A 24 17.57 -36.45 -35.93
N TRP A 25 16.59 -36.45 -36.83
CA TRP A 25 16.15 -35.22 -37.51
C TRP A 25 15.63 -34.17 -36.53
N ALA A 26 14.79 -34.57 -35.57
CA ALA A 26 14.29 -33.68 -34.53
C ALA A 26 15.43 -33.10 -33.68
N GLN A 27 16.42 -33.90 -33.27
CA GLN A 27 17.57 -33.43 -32.49
C GLN A 27 18.49 -32.50 -33.29
N GLN A 28 18.68 -32.76 -34.58
CA GLN A 28 19.45 -31.88 -35.48
C GLN A 28 18.72 -30.56 -35.75
N ALA A 29 17.39 -30.60 -35.91
CA ALA A 29 16.57 -29.43 -36.14
C ALA A 29 16.30 -28.60 -34.87
N ALA A 30 16.16 -29.24 -33.70
CA ALA A 30 15.82 -28.58 -32.43
C ALA A 30 16.84 -27.52 -32.01
N ARG A 31 18.10 -27.63 -32.46
CA ARG A 31 19.17 -26.67 -32.17
C ARG A 31 19.26 -25.52 -33.18
N ARG A 32 18.45 -25.54 -34.24
CA ARG A 32 18.41 -24.45 -35.22
C ARG A 32 17.41 -23.39 -34.75
N ALA A 33 17.83 -22.13 -34.78
CA ALA A 33 16.90 -21.02 -34.61
C ALA A 33 15.93 -21.03 -35.79
N ASP A 34 14.63 -21.12 -35.49
CA ASP A 34 13.59 -20.89 -36.48
C ASP A 34 13.40 -19.38 -36.74
N ALA A 35 12.48 -19.03 -37.63
CA ALA A 35 12.20 -17.63 -37.95
C ALA A 35 11.76 -16.82 -36.70
N LYS A 36 10.97 -17.45 -35.82
CA LYS A 36 10.49 -16.83 -34.57
C LYS A 36 11.65 -16.53 -33.62
N ALA A 37 12.52 -17.50 -33.36
CA ALA A 37 13.69 -17.33 -32.52
C ALA A 37 14.65 -16.28 -33.10
N THR A 38 14.83 -16.27 -34.42
CA THR A 38 15.64 -15.24 -35.10
C THR A 38 15.06 -13.84 -34.90
N ALA A 39 13.73 -13.68 -35.00
CA ALA A 39 13.05 -12.42 -34.73
C ALA A 39 13.19 -11.97 -33.27
N VAL A 40 13.02 -12.89 -32.31
CA VAL A 40 13.23 -12.62 -30.88
C VAL A 40 14.68 -12.17 -30.62
N LEU A 41 15.67 -12.86 -31.17
CA LEU A 41 17.09 -12.49 -31.02
C LEU A 41 17.38 -11.09 -31.57
N GLY A 42 16.84 -10.76 -32.76
CA GLY A 42 16.97 -9.43 -33.35
C GLY A 42 16.33 -8.34 -32.51
N TRP A 43 15.13 -8.62 -31.97
CA TRP A 43 14.42 -7.70 -31.07
C TRP A 43 15.19 -7.48 -29.77
N LEU A 44 15.72 -8.55 -29.15
CA LEU A 44 16.52 -8.45 -27.92
C LEU A 44 17.81 -7.67 -28.16
N ALA A 45 18.46 -7.86 -29.31
CA ALA A 45 19.66 -7.10 -29.67
C ALA A 45 19.38 -5.61 -29.79
N SER A 46 18.25 -5.20 -30.38
CA SER A 46 17.93 -3.79 -30.58
C SER A 46 17.45 -3.05 -29.32
N HIS A 47 16.89 -3.76 -28.34
CA HIS A 47 16.35 -3.14 -27.11
C HIS A 47 17.26 -3.31 -25.88
N LEU A 48 17.99 -4.42 -25.80
CA LEU A 48 18.84 -4.72 -24.63
C LEU A 48 20.32 -4.43 -24.86
N LYS A 49 20.73 -4.13 -26.10
CA LYS A 49 22.12 -3.81 -26.42
C LYS A 49 22.26 -2.52 -27.22
N ASP A 50 23.30 -1.76 -26.89
CA ASP A 50 23.82 -0.67 -27.70
C ASP A 50 25.21 -1.10 -28.22
N GLY A 51 25.23 -1.60 -29.47
CA GLY A 51 26.35 -2.37 -30.00
C GLY A 51 26.59 -3.66 -29.20
N ASP A 52 27.79 -3.82 -28.63
CA ASP A 52 28.14 -4.97 -27.78
C ASP A 52 27.86 -4.74 -26.29
N ARG A 53 27.39 -3.55 -25.90
CA ARG A 53 27.15 -3.21 -24.49
C ARG A 53 25.69 -3.43 -24.12
N TRP A 54 25.46 -3.96 -22.92
CA TRP A 54 24.11 -4.13 -22.39
C TRP A 54 23.54 -2.81 -21.88
N THR A 55 22.27 -2.56 -22.18
CA THR A 55 21.49 -1.48 -21.58
C THR A 55 21.00 -1.88 -20.18
N ASN A 56 20.31 -0.96 -19.52
CA ASN A 56 19.63 -1.22 -18.25
C ASN A 56 18.22 -1.78 -18.43
N GLU A 57 17.80 -2.01 -19.67
CA GLU A 57 16.46 -2.48 -19.99
C GLU A 57 16.25 -3.93 -19.59
N ARG A 58 15.04 -4.24 -19.16
CA ARG A 58 14.64 -5.60 -18.79
C ARG A 58 13.42 -6.01 -19.59
N VAL A 59 13.41 -7.27 -19.98
CA VAL A 59 12.32 -7.88 -20.73
C VAL A 59 11.91 -9.20 -20.11
N ILE A 60 10.60 -9.46 -20.13
CA ILE A 60 10.04 -10.76 -19.80
C ILE A 60 9.52 -11.47 -21.05
N LEU A 61 9.89 -12.73 -21.22
CA LEU A 61 9.42 -13.62 -22.29
C LEU A 61 8.46 -14.63 -21.66
N PHE A 62 7.21 -14.62 -22.08
CA PHE A 62 6.19 -15.55 -21.63
C PHE A 62 5.94 -16.68 -22.62
N THR A 63 5.75 -17.86 -22.07
CA THR A 63 5.31 -19.06 -22.77
C THR A 63 4.36 -19.87 -21.90
N GLU A 64 3.44 -20.58 -22.51
CA GLU A 64 2.57 -21.54 -21.84
C GLU A 64 3.37 -22.83 -21.52
N TYR A 65 4.28 -23.23 -22.42
CA TYR A 65 4.92 -24.54 -22.37
C TYR A 65 6.35 -24.52 -21.82
N ARG A 66 6.61 -25.42 -20.87
CA ARG A 66 7.95 -25.64 -20.29
C ARG A 66 8.98 -26.06 -21.35
N ALA A 67 8.58 -26.86 -22.33
CA ALA A 67 9.46 -27.29 -23.42
C ALA A 67 9.93 -26.10 -24.27
N THR A 68 9.03 -25.18 -24.62
CA THR A 68 9.35 -23.95 -25.35
C THR A 68 10.28 -23.05 -24.55
N GLN A 69 10.09 -22.95 -23.23
CA GLN A 69 10.97 -22.20 -22.35
C GLN A 69 12.40 -22.75 -22.35
N GLN A 70 12.56 -24.08 -22.23
CA GLN A 70 13.87 -24.75 -22.25
C GLN A 70 14.56 -24.57 -23.60
N TRP A 71 13.81 -24.77 -24.69
CA TRP A 71 14.31 -24.56 -26.04
C TRP A 71 14.77 -23.11 -26.25
N MET A 72 13.96 -22.12 -25.88
CA MET A 72 14.33 -20.71 -26.02
C MET A 72 15.53 -20.34 -25.13
N GLN A 73 15.65 -20.91 -23.93
CA GLN A 73 16.83 -20.73 -23.08
C GLN A 73 18.12 -21.19 -23.79
N GLU A 74 18.12 -22.37 -24.41
CA GLU A 74 19.29 -22.90 -25.14
C GLU A 74 19.67 -22.01 -26.33
N ILE A 75 18.66 -21.52 -27.07
CA ILE A 75 18.87 -20.60 -28.19
C ILE A 75 19.45 -19.27 -27.70
N LEU A 76 18.89 -18.67 -26.65
CA LEU A 76 19.40 -17.41 -26.09
C LEU A 76 20.82 -17.57 -25.55
N ALA A 77 21.11 -18.68 -24.87
CA ALA A 77 22.44 -18.96 -24.34
C ALA A 77 23.49 -19.10 -25.46
N SER A 78 23.18 -19.82 -26.53
CA SER A 78 24.08 -20.03 -27.67
C SER A 78 24.35 -18.74 -28.48
N HIS A 79 23.50 -17.73 -28.39
CA HIS A 79 23.63 -16.44 -29.10
C HIS A 79 24.07 -15.29 -28.19
N GLY A 80 24.68 -15.59 -27.02
CA GLY A 80 25.27 -14.57 -26.15
C GLY A 80 24.27 -13.76 -25.33
N PHE A 81 23.04 -14.26 -25.14
CA PHE A 81 22.03 -13.75 -24.21
C PHE A 81 21.89 -14.60 -22.94
N GLY A 82 22.82 -15.53 -22.69
CA GLY A 82 22.84 -16.41 -21.51
C GLY A 82 23.63 -15.86 -20.31
N GLY A 83 24.00 -16.77 -19.41
CA GLY A 83 24.76 -16.46 -18.19
C GLY A 83 23.90 -15.78 -17.11
N GLU A 84 24.52 -14.91 -16.30
CA GLU A 84 23.87 -14.21 -15.18
C GLU A 84 22.78 -13.22 -15.61
N ARG A 85 22.69 -12.91 -16.91
CA ARG A 85 21.69 -12.00 -17.47
C ARG A 85 20.37 -12.67 -17.78
N LEU A 86 20.34 -14.01 -17.81
CA LEU A 86 19.19 -14.82 -18.17
C LEU A 86 18.67 -15.55 -16.93
N ALA A 87 17.42 -15.31 -16.57
CA ALA A 87 16.76 -16.02 -15.47
C ALA A 87 15.49 -16.74 -15.94
N LEU A 88 15.13 -17.81 -15.22
CA LEU A 88 13.98 -18.65 -15.52
C LEU A 88 13.02 -18.66 -14.33
N ILE A 89 11.71 -18.61 -14.59
CA ILE A 89 10.66 -18.85 -13.60
C ILE A 89 9.68 -19.87 -14.19
N TYR A 90 9.40 -20.95 -13.45
CA TYR A 90 8.54 -22.04 -13.92
C TYR A 90 7.79 -22.78 -12.81
N GLY A 91 6.71 -23.47 -13.21
CA GLY A 91 5.86 -24.24 -12.30
C GLY A 91 6.67 -25.39 -11.69
N GLY A 92 6.60 -25.54 -10.37
CA GLY A 92 7.41 -26.53 -9.63
C GLY A 92 8.83 -26.09 -9.25
N MET A 93 9.23 -24.85 -9.55
CA MET A 93 10.45 -24.25 -8.98
C MET A 93 10.32 -24.09 -7.46
N ASP A 94 11.42 -24.30 -6.73
CA ASP A 94 11.46 -24.08 -5.28
C ASP A 94 11.05 -22.63 -4.93
N PRO A 95 10.18 -22.41 -3.93
CA PRO A 95 9.70 -21.08 -3.58
C PRO A 95 10.83 -20.09 -3.23
N LYS A 96 11.92 -20.54 -2.61
CA LYS A 96 13.04 -19.69 -2.22
C LYS A 96 13.87 -19.28 -3.44
N GLU A 97 14.12 -20.21 -4.36
CA GLU A 97 14.78 -19.91 -5.63
C GLU A 97 13.95 -18.92 -6.46
N ARG A 98 12.63 -19.14 -6.53
CA ARG A 98 11.70 -18.25 -7.22
C ARG A 98 11.74 -16.82 -6.67
N GLU A 99 11.72 -16.66 -5.35
CA GLU A 99 11.80 -15.33 -4.74
C GLU A 99 13.17 -14.68 -4.98
N GLY A 100 14.26 -15.46 -5.01
CA GLY A 100 15.59 -14.97 -5.39
C GLY A 100 15.65 -14.43 -6.82
N VAL A 101 15.09 -15.16 -7.78
CA VAL A 101 15.01 -14.70 -9.19
C VAL A 101 14.16 -13.44 -9.31
N LYS A 102 13.00 -13.41 -8.65
CA LYS A 102 12.12 -12.25 -8.62
C LYS A 102 12.81 -11.03 -8.02
N ALA A 103 13.48 -11.18 -6.88
CA ALA A 103 14.25 -10.12 -6.24
C ALA A 103 15.37 -9.62 -7.17
N ALA A 104 16.11 -10.52 -7.83
CA ALA A 104 17.14 -10.14 -8.80
C ALA A 104 16.55 -9.40 -10.00
N PHE A 105 15.38 -9.79 -10.51
CA PHE A 105 14.76 -9.13 -11.64
C PHE A 105 14.19 -7.75 -11.29
N GLN A 106 13.70 -7.57 -10.06
CA GLN A 106 13.14 -6.30 -9.58
C GLN A 106 14.14 -5.34 -8.94
N ALA A 107 15.38 -5.76 -8.69
CA ALA A 107 16.43 -4.89 -8.16
C ALA A 107 16.90 -3.87 -9.20
N ASN A 108 17.49 -2.77 -8.72
CA ASN A 108 18.14 -1.79 -9.59
C ASN A 108 19.08 -2.48 -10.62
N PRO A 109 19.06 -2.09 -11.91
CA PRO A 109 19.95 -2.64 -12.93
C PRO A 109 21.45 -2.54 -12.63
N SER A 110 21.84 -1.60 -11.75
CA SER A 110 23.23 -1.47 -11.27
C SER A 110 23.62 -2.51 -10.22
N GLU A 111 22.64 -3.09 -9.50
CA GLU A 111 22.88 -4.13 -8.50
C GLU A 111 22.78 -5.53 -9.12
N SER A 112 21.76 -5.77 -9.93
CA SER A 112 21.50 -7.08 -10.53
C SER A 112 21.78 -7.09 -12.03
N PRO A 113 22.58 -8.06 -12.53
CA PRO A 113 22.89 -8.17 -13.96
C PRO A 113 21.75 -8.77 -14.79
N VAL A 114 20.70 -9.32 -14.17
CA VAL A 114 19.59 -9.96 -14.91
C VAL A 114 18.96 -8.95 -15.88
N ARG A 115 18.72 -9.34 -17.13
CA ARG A 115 18.05 -8.49 -18.14
C ARG A 115 16.89 -9.22 -18.81
N ILE A 116 16.95 -10.55 -18.87
CA ILE A 116 15.94 -11.37 -19.53
C ILE A 116 15.37 -12.35 -18.51
N LEU A 117 14.04 -12.35 -18.37
CA LEU A 117 13.31 -13.32 -17.58
C LEU A 117 12.43 -14.17 -18.51
N LEU A 118 12.68 -15.47 -18.59
CA LEU A 118 11.75 -16.38 -19.27
C LEU A 118 10.81 -17.00 -18.23
N ALA A 119 9.51 -16.83 -18.41
CA ALA A 119 8.50 -17.27 -17.47
C ALA A 119 7.44 -18.16 -18.13
N THR A 120 7.00 -19.21 -17.41
CA THR A 120 5.78 -19.94 -17.75
C THR A 120 4.56 -19.37 -17.04
N ASP A 121 3.36 -19.49 -17.62
CA ASP A 121 2.11 -19.00 -17.01
C ASP A 121 1.89 -19.50 -15.58
N ALA A 122 2.02 -20.81 -15.36
CA ALA A 122 1.82 -21.45 -14.05
C ALA A 122 2.74 -20.93 -12.93
N ALA A 123 3.78 -20.19 -13.29
CA ALA A 123 4.80 -19.72 -12.38
C ALA A 123 4.75 -18.22 -12.13
N SER A 124 4.08 -17.47 -13.01
CA SER A 124 3.99 -16.02 -12.96
C SER A 124 2.67 -15.51 -12.41
N GLU A 125 1.73 -16.40 -12.10
CA GLU A 125 0.49 -16.03 -11.44
C GLU A 125 0.79 -15.40 -10.06
N GLY A 126 0.29 -14.19 -9.85
CA GLY A 126 0.46 -13.42 -8.61
C GLY A 126 1.81 -12.71 -8.45
N ILE A 127 2.68 -12.70 -9.48
CA ILE A 127 3.97 -12.00 -9.41
C ILE A 127 3.83 -10.58 -10.00
N ASP A 128 4.37 -9.60 -9.28
CA ASP A 128 4.54 -8.21 -9.73
C ASP A 128 5.97 -8.04 -10.26
N LEU A 129 6.19 -7.42 -11.43
CA LEU A 129 7.52 -7.30 -12.05
C LEU A 129 7.79 -5.89 -12.63
N GLN A 130 6.96 -4.90 -12.29
CA GLN A 130 6.90 -3.57 -12.90
C GLN A 130 8.03 -2.60 -12.51
N ASN A 131 8.85 -2.88 -11.48
CA ASN A 131 9.78 -1.89 -10.92
C ASN A 131 10.81 -1.36 -11.93
N HIS A 132 11.36 -2.26 -12.75
CA HIS A 132 12.39 -1.95 -13.76
C HIS A 132 12.16 -2.68 -15.10
N CYS A 133 10.95 -3.19 -15.34
CA CYS A 133 10.61 -3.91 -16.56
C CYS A 133 9.34 -3.28 -17.15
N HIS A 134 9.46 -2.82 -18.39
CA HIS A 134 8.35 -2.29 -19.17
C HIS A 134 8.23 -2.96 -20.55
N LEU A 135 9.07 -3.97 -20.79
CA LEU A 135 9.11 -4.72 -22.05
C LEU A 135 8.63 -6.15 -21.81
N MET A 136 7.74 -6.63 -22.69
CA MET A 136 7.21 -7.99 -22.65
C MET A 136 7.19 -8.60 -24.04
N ILE A 137 7.54 -9.89 -24.12
CA ILE A 137 7.39 -10.70 -25.31
C ILE A 137 6.47 -11.88 -25.00
N HIS A 138 5.42 -12.06 -25.78
CA HIS A 138 4.63 -13.28 -25.78
C HIS A 138 5.17 -14.21 -26.87
N LEU A 139 5.91 -15.27 -26.51
CA LEU A 139 6.41 -16.26 -27.49
C LEU A 139 5.27 -16.96 -28.24
N GLU A 140 4.14 -17.08 -27.55
CA GLU A 140 2.87 -17.53 -28.09
C GLU A 140 1.72 -16.73 -27.45
N ILE A 141 0.70 -16.45 -28.27
CA ILE A 141 -0.49 -15.72 -27.86
C ILE A 141 -1.46 -16.73 -27.26
N PRO A 142 -1.87 -16.56 -25.99
CA PRO A 142 -2.82 -17.48 -25.39
C PRO A 142 -4.19 -17.30 -26.03
N TYR A 143 -4.89 -18.41 -26.29
CA TYR A 143 -6.25 -18.39 -26.85
C TYR A 143 -7.28 -17.72 -25.91
N ASN A 144 -6.98 -17.71 -24.61
CA ASN A 144 -7.82 -17.05 -23.61
C ASN A 144 -7.32 -15.63 -23.34
N PRO A 145 -8.07 -14.57 -23.71
CA PRO A 145 -7.65 -13.19 -23.48
C PRO A 145 -7.49 -12.83 -22.01
N ASN A 146 -8.17 -13.53 -21.09
CA ASN A 146 -7.95 -13.31 -19.66
C ASN A 146 -6.52 -13.69 -19.24
N VAL A 147 -5.97 -14.74 -19.84
CA VAL A 147 -4.57 -15.14 -19.61
C VAL A 147 -3.62 -14.08 -20.16
N MET A 148 -3.91 -13.55 -21.35
CA MET A 148 -3.13 -12.46 -21.94
C MET A 148 -3.14 -11.20 -21.06
N GLU A 149 -4.32 -10.78 -20.58
CA GLU A 149 -4.44 -9.62 -19.69
C GLU A 149 -3.75 -9.85 -18.35
N GLN A 150 -3.80 -11.07 -17.81
CA GLN A 150 -3.05 -11.43 -16.62
C GLN A 150 -1.53 -11.38 -16.85
N ARG A 151 -1.03 -11.77 -18.04
CA ARG A 151 0.39 -11.61 -18.40
C ARG A 151 0.76 -10.13 -18.50
N ASN A 152 -0.01 -9.34 -19.25
CA ASN A 152 0.20 -7.90 -19.40
C ASN A 152 0.23 -7.20 -18.03
N GLY A 153 -0.74 -7.53 -17.18
CA GLY A 153 -0.85 -7.05 -15.80
C GLY A 153 0.25 -7.51 -14.86
N ARG A 154 1.34 -8.16 -15.30
CA ARG A 154 2.55 -8.37 -14.50
C ARG A 154 3.48 -7.16 -14.52
N ILE A 155 3.42 -6.35 -15.58
CA ILE A 155 4.24 -5.15 -15.74
C ILE A 155 3.40 -3.89 -15.98
N ASP A 156 2.20 -4.02 -16.55
CA ASP A 156 1.26 -2.90 -16.71
C ASP A 156 0.34 -2.79 -15.49
N ARG A 157 0.85 -2.14 -14.44
CA ARG A 157 0.13 -1.93 -13.17
C ARG A 157 0.51 -0.60 -12.55
N HIS A 158 -0.28 -0.18 -11.55
CA HIS A 158 0.10 0.91 -10.66
C HIS A 158 1.49 0.66 -10.04
N GLY A 159 2.37 1.66 -10.18
CA GLY A 159 3.77 1.57 -9.75
C GLY A 159 4.77 1.34 -10.89
N GLN A 160 4.30 1.11 -12.12
CA GLN A 160 5.16 1.18 -13.32
C GLN A 160 5.80 2.57 -13.44
N ARG A 161 7.11 2.60 -13.68
CA ARG A 161 7.90 3.85 -13.73
C ARG A 161 8.11 4.36 -15.15
N ALA A 162 8.05 3.47 -16.14
CA ALA A 162 8.11 3.87 -17.54
C ALA A 162 6.82 4.59 -17.96
N SER A 163 6.93 5.54 -18.89
CA SER A 163 5.77 6.22 -19.48
C SER A 163 4.92 5.28 -20.34
N GLU A 164 5.54 4.22 -20.88
CA GLU A 164 4.91 3.28 -21.80
C GLU A 164 5.36 1.84 -21.47
N VAL A 165 4.45 0.90 -21.71
CA VAL A 165 4.72 -0.54 -21.63
C VAL A 165 4.64 -1.10 -23.04
N VAL A 166 5.69 -1.79 -23.49
CA VAL A 166 5.78 -2.37 -24.83
C VAL A 166 5.54 -3.87 -24.73
N ILE A 167 4.47 -4.34 -25.37
CA ILE A 167 4.14 -5.76 -25.50
C ILE A 167 4.36 -6.16 -26.96
N TRP A 168 5.27 -7.10 -27.18
CA TRP A 168 5.66 -7.55 -28.50
C TRP A 168 5.26 -9.01 -28.73
N HIS A 169 4.77 -9.29 -29.94
CA HIS A 169 4.31 -10.61 -30.36
C HIS A 169 4.99 -10.98 -31.68
N PRO A 170 5.81 -12.04 -31.74
CA PRO A 170 6.30 -12.58 -32.99
C PRO A 170 5.15 -13.30 -33.71
N VAL A 171 4.73 -12.76 -34.86
CA VAL A 171 3.73 -13.35 -35.76
C VAL A 171 4.35 -13.56 -37.13
N ASP A 172 3.90 -14.59 -37.85
CA ASP A 172 4.40 -14.89 -39.19
C ASP A 172 4.01 -13.78 -40.18
N ALA A 173 4.97 -13.36 -41.00
CA ALA A 173 4.77 -12.30 -42.01
C ALA A 173 4.00 -12.77 -43.25
N GLU A 174 3.99 -14.09 -43.53
CA GLU A 174 3.36 -14.68 -44.69
C GLU A 174 2.37 -15.79 -44.27
N GLY A 175 1.07 -15.50 -44.38
CA GLY A 175 -0.02 -16.45 -44.12
C GLY A 175 -1.26 -15.77 -43.55
N GLY A 176 -2.47 -16.27 -43.89
CA GLY A 176 -3.74 -15.68 -43.43
C GLY A 176 -3.91 -15.68 -41.90
N HIS A 177 -3.25 -16.60 -41.20
CA HIS A 177 -3.30 -16.71 -39.74
C HIS A 177 -2.63 -15.51 -39.02
N GLY A 178 -1.55 -14.96 -39.58
CA GLY A 178 -0.87 -13.78 -39.00
C GLY A 178 -1.74 -12.52 -39.08
N ASP A 179 -2.44 -12.32 -40.20
CA ASP A 179 -3.38 -11.22 -40.39
C ASP A 179 -4.61 -11.32 -39.48
N ASP A 180 -5.10 -12.53 -39.24
CA ASP A 180 -6.22 -12.78 -38.32
C ASP A 180 -5.81 -12.50 -36.87
N ILE A 181 -4.59 -12.90 -36.46
CA ILE A 181 -4.01 -12.58 -35.16
C ILE A 181 -3.81 -11.07 -35.00
N LEU A 182 -3.20 -10.39 -35.97
CA LEU A 182 -2.98 -8.94 -35.91
C LEU A 182 -4.31 -8.18 -35.81
N ARG A 183 -5.34 -8.65 -36.50
CA ARG A 183 -6.69 -8.08 -36.42
C ARG A 183 -7.32 -8.32 -35.04
N ALA A 184 -7.17 -9.51 -34.48
CA ALA A 184 -7.61 -9.83 -33.13
C ALA A 184 -6.94 -8.94 -32.09
N LEU A 185 -5.61 -8.81 -32.15
CA LEU A 185 -4.82 -7.97 -31.26
C LEU A 185 -5.20 -6.49 -31.36
N ARG A 186 -5.27 -5.92 -32.58
CA ARG A 186 -5.69 -4.52 -32.77
C ARG A 186 -7.09 -4.25 -32.22
N LYS A 187 -8.01 -5.21 -32.37
CA LYS A 187 -9.37 -5.10 -31.87
C LYS A 187 -9.42 -5.23 -30.34
N LEU A 188 -8.57 -6.09 -29.74
CA LEU A 188 -8.39 -6.17 -28.28
C LEU A 188 -7.77 -4.89 -27.72
N ASP A 189 -6.76 -4.32 -28.36
CA ASP A 189 -6.12 -3.07 -27.93
C ASP A 189 -7.08 -1.89 -28.02
N ALA A 190 -7.86 -1.78 -29.11
CA ALA A 190 -8.92 -0.77 -29.21
C ALA A 190 -9.96 -0.93 -28.09
N MET A 191 -10.38 -2.17 -27.82
CA MET A 191 -11.30 -2.48 -26.72
C MET A 191 -10.70 -2.16 -25.35
N ARG A 192 -9.40 -2.42 -25.13
CA ARG A 192 -8.69 -2.11 -23.89
C ARG A 192 -8.53 -0.61 -23.70
N ALA A 193 -8.22 0.13 -24.76
CA ALA A 193 -8.16 1.59 -24.73
C ALA A 193 -9.54 2.20 -24.38
N ASP A 194 -10.62 1.59 -24.85
CA ASP A 194 -11.99 2.06 -24.61
C ASP A 194 -12.57 1.63 -23.25
N MET A 195 -12.18 0.46 -22.73
CA MET A 195 -12.81 -0.17 -21.55
C MET A 195 -11.89 -0.33 -20.33
N GLY A 196 -10.58 -0.19 -20.47
CA GLY A 196 -9.58 -0.46 -19.43
C GLY A 196 -9.34 -1.95 -19.11
N SER A 197 -10.23 -2.87 -19.53
CA SER A 197 -10.05 -4.33 -19.46
C SER A 197 -10.89 -5.08 -20.50
N VAL A 198 -10.51 -6.33 -20.81
CA VAL A 198 -11.23 -7.17 -21.78
C VAL A 198 -12.45 -7.83 -21.13
N ASN A 199 -13.64 -7.59 -21.69
CA ASN A 199 -14.92 -8.01 -21.13
C ASN A 199 -15.14 -9.55 -21.25
N PRO A 200 -15.63 -10.25 -20.19
CA PRO A 200 -15.90 -11.69 -20.21
C PRO A 200 -16.91 -12.16 -21.27
N VAL A 201 -17.70 -11.27 -21.87
CA VAL A 201 -18.64 -11.59 -22.97
C VAL A 201 -17.92 -11.86 -24.30
N ILE A 202 -16.71 -11.33 -24.48
CA ILE A 202 -15.93 -11.46 -25.73
C ILE A 202 -14.92 -12.61 -25.66
N ALA A 203 -14.44 -12.95 -24.46
CA ALA A 203 -13.48 -14.03 -24.25
C ALA A 203 -13.84 -15.38 -24.92
N PRO A 204 -15.12 -15.82 -24.98
CA PRO A 204 -15.48 -17.08 -25.63
C PRO A 204 -15.40 -17.03 -27.18
N GLN A 205 -15.44 -15.83 -27.78
CA GLN A 205 -15.47 -15.66 -29.25
C GLN A 205 -14.06 -15.50 -29.84
N LEU A 206 -13.04 -15.33 -28.99
CA LEU A 206 -11.68 -15.02 -29.41
C LEU A 206 -10.91 -16.22 -30.00
N PRO A 207 -11.05 -17.45 -29.48
CA PRO A 207 -10.44 -18.63 -30.11
C PRO A 207 -10.87 -18.80 -31.56
N ASP A 208 -12.17 -18.62 -31.85
CA ASP A 208 -12.71 -18.70 -33.22
C ASP A 208 -12.17 -17.59 -34.14
N LEU A 209 -11.81 -16.43 -33.59
CA LEU A 209 -11.22 -15.31 -34.33
C LEU A 209 -9.74 -15.58 -34.62
N LEU A 210 -8.98 -16.07 -33.62
CA LEU A 210 -7.56 -16.44 -33.76
C LEU A 210 -7.39 -17.62 -34.72
N GLU A 211 -8.31 -18.58 -34.71
CA GLU A 211 -8.32 -19.72 -35.64
C GLU A 211 -8.88 -19.38 -37.04
N GLY A 212 -9.29 -18.12 -37.28
CA GLY A 212 -9.84 -17.67 -38.57
C GLY A 212 -11.22 -18.24 -38.92
N ARG A 213 -11.89 -18.93 -37.99
CA ARG A 213 -13.25 -19.48 -38.18
C ARG A 213 -14.33 -18.41 -38.18
N ARG A 214 -14.05 -17.26 -37.58
CA ARG A 214 -14.97 -16.13 -37.47
C ARG A 214 -14.27 -14.84 -37.90
N ARG A 215 -14.94 -14.02 -38.72
CA ARG A 215 -14.38 -12.75 -39.24
C ARG A 215 -14.74 -11.51 -38.41
N ASP A 216 -15.84 -11.59 -37.65
CA ASP A 216 -16.32 -10.50 -36.81
C ASP A 216 -16.75 -10.99 -35.43
N LEU A 217 -16.38 -10.24 -34.39
CA LEU A 217 -16.91 -10.38 -33.04
C LEU A 217 -18.30 -9.75 -33.01
N ASP A 218 -19.29 -10.39 -32.38
CA ASP A 218 -20.58 -9.74 -32.14
C ASP A 218 -20.42 -8.72 -31.01
N THR A 219 -20.06 -7.50 -31.39
CA THR A 219 -19.77 -6.41 -30.47
C THR A 219 -21.03 -5.68 -30.04
N ARG A 220 -22.22 -5.98 -30.58
CA ARG A 220 -23.46 -5.22 -30.30
C ARG A 220 -23.82 -5.14 -28.81
N GLN A 221 -23.61 -6.21 -28.03
CA GLN A 221 -23.81 -6.18 -26.58
C GLN A 221 -22.70 -5.45 -25.82
N ALA A 222 -21.46 -5.49 -26.33
CA ALA A 222 -20.35 -4.73 -25.77
C ALA A 222 -20.52 -3.24 -26.06
N GLU A 223 -20.85 -2.87 -27.30
CA GLU A 223 -21.11 -1.52 -27.79
C GLU A 223 -22.32 -0.87 -27.10
N ALA A 224 -23.43 -1.60 -26.88
CA ALA A 224 -24.56 -1.10 -26.10
C ALA A 224 -24.22 -0.82 -24.62
N ARG A 225 -23.21 -1.53 -24.05
CA ARG A 225 -22.61 -1.20 -22.75
C ARG A 225 -21.55 -0.07 -22.87
N MET A 226 -20.87 0.06 -24.01
CA MET A 226 -19.88 1.12 -24.28
C MET A 226 -20.52 2.49 -24.53
N GLU A 227 -21.77 2.57 -24.99
CA GLU A 227 -22.46 3.86 -25.17
C GLU A 227 -22.75 4.55 -23.82
N LYS A 228 -22.88 3.77 -22.73
CA LYS A 228 -22.84 4.29 -21.34
C LYS A 228 -21.45 4.77 -20.91
N SER A 229 -20.41 4.45 -21.67
CA SER A 229 -18.99 4.63 -21.30
C SER A 229 -18.35 5.92 -21.80
N ARG A 230 -19.06 6.79 -22.53
CA ARG A 230 -18.66 8.22 -22.69
C ARG A 230 -18.65 9.01 -21.37
N ARG A 231 -19.16 8.41 -20.28
CA ARG A 231 -19.03 8.92 -18.90
C ARG A 231 -17.64 8.68 -18.28
N PHE A 232 -16.76 7.88 -18.87
CA PHE A 232 -15.49 7.47 -18.25
C PHE A 232 -14.45 8.60 -18.20
N VAL A 233 -14.35 9.47 -19.20
CA VAL A 233 -13.42 10.62 -19.15
C VAL A 233 -13.81 11.60 -18.04
N LYS A 234 -15.12 11.83 -17.84
CA LYS A 234 -15.61 12.63 -16.72
C LYS A 234 -15.39 11.90 -15.39
N ALA A 235 -15.67 10.61 -15.32
CA ALA A 235 -15.45 9.83 -14.11
C ALA A 235 -13.97 9.76 -13.70
N GLU A 236 -13.06 9.63 -14.65
CA GLU A 236 -11.61 9.61 -14.41
C GLU A 236 -11.11 10.98 -13.96
N ARG A 237 -11.58 12.07 -14.60
CA ARG A 237 -11.29 13.44 -14.14
C ARG A 237 -11.83 13.69 -12.73
N ASP A 238 -13.09 13.34 -12.48
CA ASP A 238 -13.74 13.47 -11.17
C ASP A 238 -13.06 12.58 -10.11
N LEU A 239 -12.50 11.44 -10.51
CA LEU A 239 -11.72 10.55 -9.65
C LEU A 239 -10.36 11.17 -9.32
N ARG A 240 -9.61 11.67 -10.31
CA ARG A 240 -8.33 12.37 -10.10
C ARG A 240 -8.51 13.57 -9.18
N GLU A 241 -9.58 14.36 -9.38
CA GLU A 241 -9.89 15.50 -8.51
C GLU A 241 -10.23 15.05 -7.07
N ARG A 242 -11.02 13.97 -6.91
CA ARG A 242 -11.31 13.39 -5.60
C ARG A 242 -10.04 12.86 -4.92
N VAL A 243 -9.17 12.16 -5.64
CA VAL A 243 -7.89 11.66 -5.12
C VAL A 243 -7.00 12.82 -4.67
N ALA A 244 -6.93 13.90 -5.44
CA ALA A 244 -6.18 15.10 -5.06
C ALA A 244 -6.73 15.72 -3.77
N LYS A 245 -8.05 15.93 -3.66
CA LYS A 245 -8.70 16.45 -2.44
C LYS A 245 -8.49 15.56 -1.22
N LEU A 246 -8.56 14.23 -1.39
CA LEU A 246 -8.29 13.28 -0.31
C LEU A 246 -6.82 13.30 0.11
N HIS A 247 -5.90 13.47 -0.83
CA HIS A 247 -4.47 13.58 -0.54
C HIS A 247 -4.12 14.88 0.20
N GLU A 248 -4.71 16.00 -0.22
CA GLU A 248 -4.58 17.29 0.49
C GLU A 248 -5.10 17.17 1.92
N ARG A 249 -6.31 16.62 2.10
CA ARG A 249 -6.88 16.37 3.43
C ARG A 249 -6.03 15.43 4.29
N LEU A 250 -5.42 14.41 3.68
CA LEU A 250 -4.49 13.51 4.39
C LEU A 250 -3.27 14.30 4.88
N ASN A 251 -2.70 15.17 4.04
CA ASN A 251 -1.56 15.98 4.42
C ASN A 251 -1.91 17.00 5.50
N GLU A 252 -3.07 17.67 5.40
CA GLU A 252 -3.59 18.55 6.46
C GLU A 252 -3.73 17.79 7.78
N THR A 253 -4.39 16.63 7.75
CA THR A 253 -4.60 15.78 8.94
C THR A 253 -3.26 15.34 9.55
N ARG A 254 -2.25 15.02 8.73
CA ARG A 254 -0.92 14.66 9.22
C ARG A 254 -0.25 15.82 9.96
N HIS A 255 -0.38 17.05 9.47
CA HIS A 255 0.16 18.23 10.14
C HIS A 255 -0.63 18.54 11.42
N GLU A 256 -1.96 18.54 11.35
CA GLU A 256 -2.83 18.79 12.51
C GLU A 256 -2.58 17.79 13.65
N GLN A 257 -2.39 16.51 13.32
CA GLN A 257 -2.11 15.46 14.29
C GLN A 257 -0.61 15.32 14.61
N SER A 258 0.24 16.21 14.10
CA SER A 258 1.68 16.19 14.37
C SER A 258 2.36 14.87 13.96
N LEU A 259 1.80 14.17 12.96
CA LEU A 259 2.31 12.93 12.35
C LEU A 259 3.34 13.25 11.24
N VAL A 260 4.30 14.10 11.59
CA VAL A 260 5.41 14.51 10.72
C VAL A 260 6.65 13.64 11.00
N PRO A 261 7.54 13.44 10.00
CA PRO A 261 8.70 12.55 10.12
C PRO A 261 9.54 12.81 11.39
N ASP A 262 9.88 14.06 11.66
CA ASP A 262 10.71 14.47 12.79
C ASP A 262 10.09 14.11 14.15
N HIS A 263 8.75 14.17 14.27
CA HIS A 263 8.06 13.78 15.50
C HIS A 263 8.07 12.27 15.72
N ILE A 264 7.92 11.50 14.64
CA ILE A 264 8.00 10.04 14.69
C ILE A 264 9.42 9.62 15.07
N GLU A 265 10.43 10.22 14.44
CA GLU A 265 11.84 10.01 14.78
C GLU A 265 12.11 10.32 16.26
N ARG A 266 11.71 11.50 16.73
CA ARG A 266 11.87 11.91 18.14
C ARG A 266 11.22 10.94 19.11
N ALA A 267 10.02 10.44 18.80
CA ALA A 267 9.34 9.44 19.62
C ALA A 267 10.14 8.13 19.68
N VAL A 268 10.65 7.67 18.54
CA VAL A 268 11.50 6.46 18.46
C VAL A 268 12.79 6.64 19.25
N ARG A 269 13.54 7.74 19.06
CA ARG A 269 14.76 8.02 19.82
C ARG A 269 14.51 8.04 21.33
N THR A 270 13.43 8.70 21.75
CA THR A 270 13.05 8.77 23.16
C THR A 270 12.78 7.39 23.73
N ALA A 271 12.06 6.53 22.99
CA ALA A 271 11.79 5.16 23.41
C ALA A 271 13.06 4.29 23.45
N LEU A 272 13.96 4.42 22.47
CA LEU A 272 15.23 3.68 22.45
C LEU A 272 16.09 4.03 23.67
N ARG A 273 16.23 5.32 24.00
CA ARG A 273 16.95 5.77 25.20
C ARG A 273 16.31 5.21 26.47
N LEU A 274 14.97 5.24 26.55
CA LEU A 274 14.23 4.72 27.72
C LEU A 274 14.36 3.21 27.90
N ALA A 275 14.50 2.49 26.78
CA ALA A 275 14.74 1.06 26.75
C ALA A 275 16.22 0.68 26.90
N ASP A 276 17.12 1.65 27.14
CA ASP A 276 18.56 1.44 27.20
C ASP A 276 19.08 0.72 25.94
N LYS A 277 18.69 1.24 24.76
CA LYS A 277 19.11 0.76 23.43
C LYS A 277 19.96 1.82 22.72
N PRO A 278 20.84 1.43 21.80
CA PRO A 278 21.61 2.40 21.04
C PRO A 278 20.69 3.32 20.23
N ASP A 279 21.09 4.58 20.08
CA ASP A 279 20.31 5.59 19.36
C ASP A 279 20.45 5.43 17.83
N LEU A 280 19.61 6.12 17.07
CA LEU A 280 19.68 6.14 15.61
C LEU A 280 20.88 6.97 15.14
N GLU A 281 21.70 6.40 14.26
CA GLU A 281 22.87 7.09 13.68
C GLU A 281 22.49 7.77 12.36
N PRO A 282 22.62 9.10 12.21
CA PRO A 282 22.36 9.77 10.92
C PRO A 282 23.32 9.28 9.83
N VAL A 283 22.81 9.08 8.62
CA VAL A 283 23.59 8.67 7.44
C VAL A 283 23.17 9.51 6.24
N SER A 284 24.15 10.08 5.52
CA SER A 284 23.87 10.76 4.25
C SER A 284 23.64 9.73 3.15
N LEU A 285 22.59 9.96 2.36
CA LEU A 285 22.23 9.12 1.22
C LEU A 285 22.03 10.02 -0.01
N ALA A 286 22.57 9.62 -1.16
CA ALA A 286 22.48 10.43 -2.37
C ALA A 286 21.01 10.76 -2.71
N GLY A 287 20.71 12.04 -2.96
CA GLY A 287 19.36 12.51 -3.28
C GLY A 287 18.38 12.57 -2.09
N ALA A 288 18.83 12.31 -0.85
CA ALA A 288 18.04 12.56 0.36
C ALA A 288 18.55 13.82 1.10
N PRO A 289 17.68 14.63 1.72
CA PRO A 289 18.12 15.74 2.56
C PRO A 289 18.91 15.24 3.78
N ASP A 290 19.91 16.02 4.21
CA ASP A 290 20.71 15.67 5.38
C ASP A 290 19.86 15.55 6.65
N GLY A 291 20.15 14.55 7.48
CA GLY A 291 19.43 14.31 8.72
C GLY A 291 18.09 13.60 8.58
N THR A 292 17.68 13.17 7.37
CA THR A 292 16.40 12.45 7.17
C THR A 292 16.54 10.92 7.10
N VAL A 293 17.77 10.43 7.00
CA VAL A 293 18.11 9.02 6.81
C VAL A 293 19.02 8.55 7.95
N PHE A 294 18.75 7.36 8.46
CA PHE A 294 19.40 6.81 9.64
C PHE A 294 19.82 5.36 9.44
N ARG A 295 20.89 4.95 10.11
CA ARG A 295 21.23 3.53 10.28
C ARG A 295 20.45 2.98 11.47
N MET A 296 19.83 1.82 11.26
CA MET A 296 19.21 1.09 12.35
C MET A 296 20.29 0.54 13.29
N PRO A 297 20.24 0.82 14.60
CA PRO A 297 21.18 0.29 15.55
C PRO A 297 21.02 -1.23 15.71
N PRO A 298 22.06 -1.94 16.19
CA PRO A 298 21.91 -3.34 16.59
C PRO A 298 20.93 -3.44 17.77
N LEU A 299 19.81 -4.10 17.55
CA LEU A 299 18.76 -4.29 18.55
C LEU A 299 18.72 -5.74 19.04
N SER A 300 18.66 -5.92 20.36
CA SER A 300 18.66 -7.24 21.01
C SER A 300 17.35 -7.51 21.76
N GLY A 301 17.15 -8.77 22.18
CA GLY A 301 15.96 -9.20 22.92
C GLY A 301 14.68 -9.06 22.09
N SER A 302 13.63 -8.51 22.69
CA SER A 302 12.34 -8.31 22.01
C SER A 302 12.41 -7.32 20.84
N TRP A 303 13.43 -6.46 20.79
CA TRP A 303 13.60 -5.43 19.76
C TRP A 303 14.30 -5.95 18.49
N SER A 304 14.92 -7.13 18.51
CA SER A 304 15.61 -7.71 17.34
C SER A 304 14.69 -7.87 16.12
N ARG A 305 13.41 -8.14 16.38
CA ARG A 305 12.34 -8.23 15.37
C ARG A 305 12.07 -6.94 14.61
N CYS A 306 12.64 -5.81 15.04
CA CYS A 306 12.60 -4.54 14.31
C CYS A 306 13.60 -4.49 13.14
N LEU A 307 14.55 -5.43 13.09
CA LEU A 307 15.54 -5.55 12.02
C LEU A 307 15.03 -6.37 10.82
N GLU A 308 13.92 -7.09 10.99
CA GLU A 308 13.31 -7.91 9.94
C GLU A 308 12.85 -7.04 8.76
N GLY A 309 13.22 -7.42 7.54
CA GLY A 309 12.81 -6.73 6.32
C GLY A 309 13.66 -5.50 5.95
N LEU A 310 14.68 -5.16 6.73
CA LEU A 310 15.60 -4.07 6.40
C LEU A 310 16.57 -4.43 5.27
N GLU A 311 16.91 -5.70 5.14
CA GLU A 311 17.79 -6.20 4.09
C GLU A 311 17.17 -5.96 2.71
N HIS A 312 18.01 -5.58 1.75
CA HIS A 312 17.60 -5.51 0.36
C HIS A 312 17.29 -6.93 -0.14
N PRO A 313 16.11 -7.19 -0.76
CA PRO A 313 15.70 -8.55 -1.14
C PRO A 313 16.69 -9.31 -2.02
N TYR A 314 17.46 -8.58 -2.84
CA TYR A 314 18.51 -9.14 -3.70
C TYR A 314 19.91 -9.13 -3.07
N THR A 315 20.49 -7.95 -2.79
CA THR A 315 21.87 -7.85 -2.28
C THR A 315 22.06 -8.31 -0.84
N GLN A 316 20.98 -8.53 -0.08
CA GLN A 316 20.98 -8.88 1.35
C GLN A 316 21.69 -7.85 2.26
N LYS A 317 22.06 -6.69 1.70
CA LYS A 317 22.65 -5.60 2.48
C LYS A 317 21.57 -4.91 3.29
N VAL A 318 21.84 -4.65 4.57
CA VAL A 318 20.95 -3.88 5.44
C VAL A 318 20.87 -2.45 4.91
N ARG A 319 19.66 -2.01 4.58
CA ARG A 319 19.40 -0.66 4.08
C ARG A 319 19.22 0.31 5.24
N PRO A 320 19.62 1.59 5.07
CA PRO A 320 19.25 2.63 6.01
C PRO A 320 17.73 2.82 6.04
N ILE A 321 17.25 3.47 7.09
CA ILE A 321 15.84 3.78 7.32
C ILE A 321 15.56 5.27 7.18
N THR A 322 14.31 5.60 6.86
CA THR A 322 13.79 6.97 6.92
C THR A 322 12.38 6.97 7.49
N PHE A 323 11.99 8.07 8.13
CA PHE A 323 10.61 8.32 8.55
C PHE A 323 9.84 9.16 7.52
N ASP A 324 10.52 9.63 6.47
CA ASP A 324 9.92 10.47 5.43
C ASP A 324 9.47 9.62 4.23
N HIS A 325 8.17 9.69 3.94
CA HIS A 325 7.57 9.08 2.76
C HIS A 325 8.12 9.66 1.45
N GLY A 326 8.47 10.95 1.43
CA GLY A 326 9.03 11.62 0.25
C GLY A 326 10.38 11.04 -0.13
N VAL A 327 11.24 10.82 0.87
CA VAL A 327 12.57 10.22 0.69
C VAL A 327 12.48 8.79 0.18
N ALA A 328 11.59 7.96 0.74
CA ALA A 328 11.50 6.54 0.34
C ALA A 328 10.78 6.30 -1.00
N LYS A 329 10.10 7.30 -1.56
CA LYS A 329 9.24 7.11 -2.74
C LYS A 329 10.06 6.73 -3.97
N GLY A 330 9.79 5.56 -4.53
CA GLY A 330 10.46 5.08 -5.75
C GLY A 330 11.92 4.66 -5.53
N ARG A 331 12.33 4.45 -4.27
CA ARG A 331 13.67 4.00 -3.92
C ARG A 331 13.65 2.58 -3.36
N ASP A 332 14.67 1.80 -3.68
CA ASP A 332 14.90 0.44 -3.19
C ASP A 332 16.05 0.38 -2.18
N ASP A 333 16.87 1.42 -2.12
CA ASP A 333 18.06 1.56 -1.27
C ASP A 333 17.79 2.07 0.16
N VAL A 334 16.55 2.47 0.48
CA VAL A 334 16.14 2.96 1.81
C VAL A 334 14.80 2.34 2.24
N VAL A 335 14.63 2.10 3.54
CA VAL A 335 13.41 1.52 4.09
C VAL A 335 12.58 2.57 4.83
N LEU A 336 11.31 2.68 4.46
CA LEU A 336 10.36 3.55 5.15
C LEU A 336 9.91 2.92 6.47
N VAL A 337 10.23 3.58 7.58
CA VAL A 337 9.70 3.26 8.90
C VAL A 337 8.41 4.04 9.11
N HIS A 338 7.31 3.49 8.58
CA HIS A 338 5.97 4.04 8.71
C HIS A 338 5.35 3.79 10.10
N LEU A 339 4.19 4.37 10.40
CA LEU A 339 3.53 4.25 11.72
C LEU A 339 3.25 2.82 12.17
N ASN A 340 3.01 1.91 11.22
CA ASN A 340 2.75 0.49 11.50
C ASN A 340 4.02 -0.38 11.50
N HIS A 341 5.19 0.21 11.28
CA HIS A 341 6.46 -0.50 11.43
C HIS A 341 6.65 -0.91 12.90
N ARG A 342 7.22 -2.10 13.12
CA ARG A 342 7.37 -2.68 14.47
C ARG A 342 8.14 -1.75 15.43
N LEU A 343 9.19 -1.10 14.94
CA LEU A 343 9.97 -0.12 15.72
C LEU A 343 9.09 1.00 16.27
N VAL A 344 8.22 1.58 15.44
CA VAL A 344 7.32 2.68 15.85
C VAL A 344 6.26 2.16 16.80
N GLN A 345 5.63 1.03 16.48
CA GLN A 345 4.61 0.43 17.33
C GLN A 345 5.15 0.06 18.73
N MET A 346 6.35 -0.53 18.80
CA MET A 346 7.01 -0.84 20.06
C MET A 346 7.38 0.41 20.84
N SER A 347 7.92 1.42 20.16
CA SER A 347 8.27 2.71 20.76
C SER A 347 7.05 3.40 21.37
N LEU A 348 5.96 3.52 20.60
CA LEU A 348 4.71 4.11 21.07
C LEU A 348 4.06 3.32 22.21
N ARG A 349 4.14 1.97 22.17
CA ARG A 349 3.62 1.12 23.24
C ARG A 349 4.40 1.32 24.54
N LEU A 350 5.74 1.36 24.46
CA LEU A 350 6.60 1.60 25.61
C LEU A 350 6.30 2.97 26.23
N LEU A 351 6.32 4.03 25.42
CA LEU A 351 6.06 5.39 25.90
C LEU A 351 4.66 5.51 26.54
N ARG A 352 3.65 4.86 25.95
CA ARG A 352 2.30 4.85 26.51
C ARG A 352 2.22 4.11 27.84
N ALA A 353 2.92 2.99 27.99
CA ALA A 353 2.97 2.26 29.26
C ALA A 353 3.58 3.12 30.37
N GLU A 354 4.65 3.85 30.05
CA GLU A 354 5.38 4.71 31.00
C GLU A 354 4.58 5.93 31.49
N ILE A 355 3.60 6.40 30.72
CA ILE A 355 2.68 7.46 31.18
C ILE A 355 1.86 7.01 32.41
N TRP A 356 1.51 5.71 32.46
CA TRP A 356 0.64 5.11 33.48
C TRP A 356 1.39 4.19 34.45
N ALA A 357 2.72 4.06 34.30
CA ALA A 357 3.55 3.31 35.23
C ALA A 357 3.52 3.97 36.62
N ARG A 358 3.56 3.13 37.66
CA ARG A 358 3.64 3.56 39.06
C ARG A 358 5.01 4.16 39.35
N ASP A 359 5.06 5.08 40.31
CA ASP A 359 6.24 5.92 40.59
C ASP A 359 7.49 5.12 41.02
N ASP A 360 7.34 3.88 41.48
CA ASP A 360 8.41 2.96 41.87
C ASP A 360 9.14 2.30 40.70
N VAL A 361 8.51 2.21 39.51
CA VAL A 361 9.08 1.54 38.33
C VAL A 361 9.27 2.50 37.14
N LYS A 362 8.81 3.74 37.27
CA LYS A 362 8.73 4.68 36.16
C LYS A 362 10.09 5.21 35.75
N LYS A 363 10.39 5.13 34.45
CA LYS A 363 11.61 5.70 33.88
C LYS A 363 11.40 7.09 33.27
N LEU A 364 10.15 7.51 33.07
CA LEU A 364 9.80 8.80 32.46
C LEU A 364 9.14 9.76 33.46
N HIS A 365 9.79 10.88 33.75
CA HIS A 365 9.17 11.94 34.55
C HIS A 365 8.15 12.74 33.72
N ARG A 366 7.01 13.09 34.34
CA ARG A 366 5.91 13.84 33.71
C ARG A 366 6.01 15.35 33.92
N VAL A 367 7.12 15.80 34.50
CA VAL A 367 7.42 17.22 34.76
C VAL A 367 8.69 17.58 34.01
N THR A 368 8.68 18.69 33.30
CA THR A 368 9.85 19.22 32.61
C THR A 368 9.96 20.72 32.82
N VAL A 369 11.19 21.23 32.76
CA VAL A 369 11.47 22.67 32.81
C VAL A 369 11.95 23.09 31.44
N ARG A 370 11.37 24.19 30.93
CA ARG A 370 11.81 24.83 29.70
C ARG A 370 11.99 26.32 29.95
N SER A 371 12.95 26.94 29.25
CA SER A 371 13.19 28.37 29.34
C SER A 371 12.76 29.11 28.07
N LEU A 372 12.42 30.39 28.25
CA LEU A 372 12.12 31.34 27.19
C LEU A 372 12.98 32.60 27.37
N PRO A 373 13.27 33.34 26.29
CA PRO A 373 13.91 34.65 26.40
C PRO A 373 13.16 35.57 27.36
N ASP A 374 13.87 36.34 28.20
CA ASP A 374 13.27 37.14 29.28
C ASP A 374 12.20 38.14 28.80
N GLY A 375 12.26 38.58 27.54
CA GLY A 375 11.25 39.47 26.95
C GLY A 375 9.99 38.77 26.42
N ARG A 376 9.94 37.44 26.41
CA ARG A 376 8.81 36.64 25.91
C ARG A 376 7.84 36.20 27.01
N ILE A 377 8.27 36.24 28.27
CA ILE A 377 7.46 35.81 29.40
C ILE A 377 7.71 36.70 30.61
N GLU A 378 6.65 37.21 31.24
CA GLU A 378 6.74 38.16 32.37
C GLU A 378 7.30 37.54 33.66
N GLY A 379 7.31 36.21 33.77
CA GLY A 379 7.73 35.48 34.96
C GLY A 379 7.45 33.98 34.83
N PRO A 380 7.62 33.19 35.89
CA PRO A 380 7.37 31.75 35.84
C PRO A 380 5.94 31.43 35.43
N ALA A 381 5.76 30.51 34.50
CA ALA A 381 4.46 29.98 34.10
C ALA A 381 4.43 28.46 34.19
N VAL A 382 3.23 27.92 34.25
CA VAL A 382 2.99 26.49 34.20
C VAL A 382 2.02 26.18 33.07
N VAL A 383 2.36 25.17 32.29
CA VAL A 383 1.51 24.62 31.23
C VAL A 383 1.26 23.16 31.53
N VAL A 384 0.00 22.77 31.56
CA VAL A 384 -0.44 21.40 31.74
C VAL A 384 -0.91 20.86 30.40
N MET A 385 -0.28 19.76 29.99
CA MET A 385 -0.72 18.95 28.86
C MET A 385 -1.75 17.95 29.36
N SER A 386 -2.94 17.96 28.78
CA SER A 386 -4.06 17.11 29.21
C SER A 386 -4.66 16.34 28.05
N ARG A 387 -4.97 15.06 28.27
CA ARG A 387 -5.75 14.23 27.36
C ARG A 387 -7.23 14.53 27.57
N LEU A 388 -7.87 15.07 26.55
CA LEU A 388 -9.31 15.28 26.50
C LEU A 388 -9.94 14.09 25.76
N VAL A 389 -10.87 13.40 26.43
CA VAL A 389 -11.69 12.35 25.84
C VAL A 389 -13.13 12.80 25.91
N VAL A 390 -13.79 12.92 24.76
CA VAL A 390 -15.23 13.21 24.68
C VAL A 390 -15.97 11.92 24.41
N THR A 391 -16.86 11.54 25.32
CA THR A 391 -17.71 10.35 25.20
C THR A 391 -19.15 10.75 24.94
N GLY A 392 -19.84 10.04 24.05
CA GLY A 392 -21.27 10.15 23.84
C GLY A 392 -22.06 9.03 24.53
N GLY A 393 -23.26 8.77 24.02
CA GLY A 393 -24.12 7.69 24.51
C GLY A 393 -23.43 6.34 24.51
N ASN A 394 -23.79 5.51 25.49
CA ASN A 394 -23.19 4.19 25.73
C ASN A 394 -21.64 4.24 25.91
N HIS A 395 -21.10 5.35 26.42
CA HIS A 395 -19.67 5.59 26.62
C HIS A 395 -18.82 5.50 25.34
N HIS A 396 -19.43 5.73 24.17
CA HIS A 396 -18.70 5.69 22.92
C HIS A 396 -17.76 6.89 22.80
N ARG A 397 -16.49 6.67 22.46
CA ARG A 397 -15.52 7.75 22.30
C ARG A 397 -15.76 8.50 20.98
N LEU A 398 -16.25 9.73 21.07
CA LEU A 398 -16.55 10.60 19.93
C LEU A 398 -15.33 11.41 19.47
N HIS A 399 -14.49 11.80 20.41
CA HIS A 399 -13.30 12.60 20.12
C HIS A 399 -12.21 12.37 21.16
N GLU A 400 -10.96 12.45 20.73
CA GLU A 400 -9.80 12.39 21.62
C GLU A 400 -8.71 13.32 21.09
N GLU A 401 -8.17 14.17 21.95
CA GLU A 401 -7.05 15.05 21.61
C GLU A 401 -6.20 15.38 22.84
N LEU A 402 -4.99 15.87 22.59
CA LEU A 402 -4.19 16.55 23.61
C LEU A 402 -4.54 18.04 23.60
N THR A 403 -4.68 18.60 24.80
CA THR A 403 -4.99 20.00 25.03
C THR A 403 -3.94 20.63 25.91
N GLU A 404 -3.62 21.89 25.62
CA GLU A 404 -2.72 22.70 26.43
C GLU A 404 -3.53 23.74 27.20
N ALA A 405 -3.28 23.85 28.51
CA ALA A 405 -3.80 24.91 29.36
C ALA A 405 -2.71 25.37 30.30
N GLY A 406 -2.57 26.68 30.50
CA GLY A 406 -1.51 27.21 31.33
C GLY A 406 -1.74 28.64 31.75
N GLY A 407 -0.76 29.17 32.49
CA GLY A 407 -0.81 30.52 33.01
C GLY A 407 0.37 30.85 33.89
N TYR A 408 0.40 32.09 34.35
CA TYR A 408 1.48 32.62 35.18
C TYR A 408 1.34 32.14 36.63
N LEU A 409 2.44 31.62 37.16
CA LEU A 409 2.58 31.17 38.54
C LEU A 409 3.23 32.29 39.37
N ARG A 410 2.42 33.25 39.79
CA ARG A 410 2.86 34.41 40.59
C ARG A 410 2.91 34.03 42.08
N ASP A 411 3.63 34.83 42.87
CA ASP A 411 3.70 34.63 44.33
C ASP A 411 2.32 34.72 45.01
N ALA A 412 1.48 35.63 44.55
CA ALA A 412 0.17 35.90 45.12
C ALA A 412 -0.98 35.05 44.54
N GLY A 413 -0.73 34.24 43.50
CA GLY A 413 -1.77 33.44 42.87
C GLY A 413 -1.45 32.95 41.45
N PHE A 414 -2.34 32.12 40.91
CA PHE A 414 -2.30 31.68 39.52
C PHE A 414 -3.18 32.56 38.62
N ARG A 415 -2.60 33.04 37.50
CA ARG A 415 -3.34 33.78 36.46
C ARG A 415 -3.36 32.95 35.18
N ARG A 416 -4.53 32.42 34.83
CA ARG A 416 -4.75 31.69 33.56
C ARG A 416 -4.45 32.58 32.35
N GLU A 417 -3.77 32.02 31.35
CA GLU A 417 -3.69 32.60 30.01
C GLU A 417 -4.90 32.12 29.19
N GLU A 418 -5.69 33.05 28.68
CA GLU A 418 -6.91 32.74 27.93
C GLU A 418 -6.60 32.37 26.47
N ARG A 419 -5.51 32.93 25.92
CA ARG A 419 -5.10 32.72 24.53
C ARG A 419 -4.30 31.44 24.40
N VAL A 420 -4.94 30.38 23.91
CA VAL A 420 -4.28 29.08 23.66
C VAL A 420 -3.13 29.21 22.64
N THR A 421 -3.25 30.12 21.67
CA THR A 421 -2.18 30.41 20.70
C THR A 421 -0.91 30.91 21.38
N GLU A 422 -1.05 31.69 22.46
CA GLU A 422 0.07 32.18 23.26
C GLU A 422 0.74 31.03 24.02
N VAL A 423 -0.06 30.17 24.67
CA VAL A 423 0.45 28.98 25.37
C VAL A 423 1.19 28.04 24.42
N ARG A 424 0.67 27.83 23.21
CA ARG A 424 1.35 27.03 22.17
C ARG A 424 2.65 27.68 21.72
N ARG A 425 2.64 28.99 21.48
CA ARG A 425 3.86 29.74 21.16
C ARG A 425 4.93 29.58 22.24
N TRP A 426 4.57 29.64 23.52
CA TRP A 426 5.50 29.37 24.60
C TRP A 426 6.12 27.97 24.53
N LEU A 427 5.33 26.94 24.21
CA LEU A 427 5.84 25.57 24.09
C LEU A 427 6.75 25.40 22.86
N GLU A 428 6.41 26.04 21.74
CA GLU A 428 7.16 25.99 20.48
C GLU A 428 8.50 26.74 20.57
N GLU A 429 8.50 27.95 21.14
CA GLU A 429 9.69 28.80 21.26
C GLU A 429 10.61 28.45 22.43
N SER A 430 10.13 27.67 23.41
CA SER A 430 10.93 27.34 24.60
C SER A 430 11.92 26.22 24.34
N HIS A 431 12.99 26.16 25.14
CA HIS A 431 14.01 25.10 25.07
C HIS A 431 14.20 24.39 26.41
N PRO A 432 14.62 23.11 26.45
CA PRO A 432 14.91 22.42 27.70
C PRO A 432 15.92 23.19 28.56
N ALA A 433 15.60 23.37 29.85
CA ALA A 433 16.44 24.13 30.78
C ALA A 433 16.60 23.40 32.11
N ALA A 434 17.62 23.80 32.87
CA ALA A 434 17.80 23.39 34.26
C ALA A 434 17.55 24.57 35.19
N LEU A 435 17.26 24.27 36.45
CA LEU A 435 17.11 25.23 37.53
C LEU A 435 18.07 24.86 38.66
N SER A 436 18.41 25.85 39.49
CA SER A 436 18.99 25.54 40.80
C SER A 436 17.95 24.83 41.68
N ASP A 437 18.41 23.96 42.59
CA ASP A 437 17.52 23.24 43.51
C ASP A 437 16.64 24.20 44.31
N ALA A 438 17.20 25.32 44.78
CA ALA A 438 16.46 26.35 45.50
C ALA A 438 15.35 27.00 44.65
N THR A 439 15.63 27.32 43.39
CA THR A 439 14.63 27.88 42.47
C THR A 439 13.54 26.87 42.15
N PHE A 440 13.91 25.60 41.94
CA PHE A 440 12.96 24.54 41.67
C PHE A 440 12.03 24.29 42.87
N ASP A 441 12.58 24.23 44.09
CA ASP A 441 11.77 24.06 45.31
C ASP A 441 10.83 25.24 45.57
N ALA A 442 11.25 26.47 45.25
CA ALA A 442 10.38 27.63 45.32
C ALA A 442 9.19 27.51 44.34
N LEU A 443 9.45 27.12 43.08
CA LEU A 443 8.41 26.90 42.08
C LEU A 443 7.49 25.72 42.44
N ARG A 444 8.05 24.63 42.97
CA ARG A 444 7.29 23.49 43.48
C ARG A 444 6.31 23.93 44.57
N THR A 445 6.80 24.68 45.56
CA THR A 445 5.96 25.19 46.65
C THR A 445 4.87 26.13 46.13
N ARG A 446 5.16 26.98 45.15
CA ARG A 446 4.16 27.83 44.49
C ARG A 446 3.12 27.00 43.75
N PHE A 447 3.55 25.98 43.02
CA PHE A 447 2.65 25.08 42.28
C PHE A 447 1.73 24.31 43.24
N ASP A 448 2.25 23.75 44.32
CA ASP A 448 1.46 23.02 45.31
C ASP A 448 0.38 23.90 45.94
N LYS A 449 0.70 25.16 46.25
CA LYS A 449 -0.29 26.14 46.76
C LYS A 449 -1.38 26.50 45.76
N GLN A 450 -1.07 26.49 44.46
CA GLN A 450 -1.97 26.94 43.39
C GLN A 450 -2.55 25.79 42.55
N ARG A 451 -2.34 24.54 42.97
CA ARG A 451 -2.70 23.32 42.23
C ARG A 451 -4.17 23.31 41.80
N ASP A 452 -5.07 23.65 42.71
CA ASP A 452 -6.51 23.59 42.45
C ASP A 452 -6.94 24.67 41.43
N SER A 453 -6.29 25.84 41.46
CA SER A 453 -6.49 26.89 40.44
C SER A 453 -5.96 26.48 39.06
N VAL A 454 -4.84 25.76 39.01
CA VAL A 454 -4.29 25.21 37.77
C VAL A 454 -5.23 24.13 37.20
N LEU A 455 -5.74 23.23 38.05
CA LEU A 455 -6.71 22.22 37.65
C LEU A 455 -8.01 22.84 37.13
N ALA A 456 -8.53 23.87 37.81
CA ALA A 456 -9.71 24.61 37.35
C ALA A 456 -9.50 25.23 35.96
N ALA A 457 -8.30 25.72 35.65
CA ALA A 457 -7.98 26.25 34.33
C ALA A 457 -7.95 25.16 33.25
N VAL A 458 -7.44 23.97 33.58
CA VAL A 458 -7.46 22.79 32.70
C VAL A 458 -8.90 22.35 32.42
N GLU A 459 -9.75 22.25 33.45
CA GLU A 459 -11.16 21.87 33.28
C GLU A 459 -11.95 22.90 32.47
N ALA A 460 -11.72 24.19 32.74
CA ALA A 460 -12.34 25.25 31.95
C ALA A 460 -11.94 25.16 30.48
N ARG A 461 -10.66 24.86 30.19
CA ARG A 461 -10.18 24.65 28.82
C ARG A 461 -10.90 23.48 28.13
N SER A 462 -11.09 22.37 28.82
CA SER A 462 -11.82 21.21 28.29
C SER A 462 -13.27 21.51 27.98
N LYS A 463 -13.96 22.23 28.87
CA LYS A 463 -15.34 22.71 28.64
C LYS A 463 -15.42 23.65 27.44
N ASP A 464 -14.49 24.60 27.35
CA ASP A 464 -14.40 25.51 26.21
C ASP A 464 -14.22 24.72 24.91
N ARG A 465 -13.34 23.70 24.93
CA ARG A 465 -13.08 22.87 23.76
C ARG A 465 -14.26 22.00 23.35
N LEU A 466 -14.99 21.41 24.31
CA LEU A 466 -16.21 20.68 24.02
C LEU A 466 -17.21 21.56 23.27
N ARG A 467 -17.43 22.81 23.71
CA ARG A 467 -18.34 23.76 23.02
C ARG A 467 -17.96 23.98 21.55
N PHE A 468 -16.66 24.09 21.23
CA PHE A 468 -16.21 24.19 19.84
C PHE A 468 -16.36 22.89 19.05
N LEU A 469 -16.20 21.75 19.71
CA LEU A 469 -16.30 20.44 19.08
C LEU A 469 -17.74 20.01 18.80
N VAL A 470 -18.75 20.55 19.49
CA VAL A 470 -20.17 20.20 19.28
C VAL A 470 -20.55 20.28 17.79
N ASN A 471 -20.21 21.38 17.11
CA ASN A 471 -20.51 21.53 15.68
C ASN A 471 -19.77 20.51 14.80
N THR A 472 -18.54 20.16 15.18
CA THR A 472 -17.74 19.15 14.45
C THR A 472 -18.32 17.75 14.64
N ILE A 473 -18.71 17.41 15.88
CA ILE A 473 -19.35 16.14 16.24
C ILE A 473 -20.70 16.02 15.52
N GLU A 474 -21.51 17.06 15.50
CA GLU A 474 -22.77 17.09 14.76
C GLU A 474 -22.58 16.96 13.25
N THR A 475 -21.56 17.60 12.69
CA THR A 475 -21.23 17.46 11.26
C THR A 475 -20.80 16.01 10.95
N ARG A 476 -20.00 15.39 11.82
CA ARG A 476 -19.59 13.98 11.68
C ARG A 476 -20.79 13.04 11.80
N LYS A 477 -21.69 13.27 12.76
CA LYS A 477 -22.95 12.51 12.92
C LYS A 477 -23.78 12.54 11.64
N ARG A 478 -24.03 13.74 11.10
CA ARG A 478 -24.79 13.94 9.85
C ARG A 478 -24.15 13.22 8.67
N LYS A 479 -22.82 13.32 8.55
CA LYS A 479 -22.07 12.65 7.50
C LYS A 479 -22.17 11.12 7.63
N GLU A 480 -21.97 10.57 8.82
CA GLU A 480 -22.08 9.13 9.04
C GLU A 480 -23.50 8.61 8.71
N ALA A 481 -24.53 9.35 9.11
CA ALA A 481 -25.91 9.05 8.77
C ALA A 481 -26.20 9.15 7.26
N GLU A 482 -25.55 10.05 6.54
CA GLU A 482 -25.62 10.14 5.07
C GLU A 482 -24.88 8.98 4.40
N ASP A 483 -23.67 8.66 4.84
CA ASP A 483 -22.85 7.57 4.31
C ASP A 483 -23.57 6.22 4.47
N ILE A 484 -24.16 5.94 5.64
CA ILE A 484 -24.93 4.70 5.88
C ILE A 484 -26.20 4.66 5.04
N ARG A 485 -26.92 5.78 4.88
CA ARG A 485 -28.06 5.85 3.96
C ARG A 485 -27.63 5.53 2.54
N GLN A 486 -26.54 6.13 2.07
CA GLN A 486 -26.02 5.89 0.73
C GLN A 486 -25.65 4.43 0.50
N VAL A 487 -24.95 3.79 1.45
CA VAL A 487 -24.58 2.36 1.38
C VAL A 487 -25.81 1.48 1.30
N LEU A 488 -26.82 1.72 2.14
CA LEU A 488 -28.06 0.93 2.14
C LEU A 488 -28.89 1.18 0.87
N ASP A 489 -28.91 2.41 0.33
CA ASP A 489 -29.57 2.74 -0.93
C ASP A 489 -28.87 2.10 -2.14
N ASP A 490 -27.54 2.02 -2.12
CA ASP A 490 -26.74 1.31 -3.12
C ASP A 490 -27.01 -0.20 -3.07
N LEU A 491 -27.03 -0.78 -1.87
CA LEU A 491 -27.38 -2.19 -1.67
C LEU A 491 -28.81 -2.48 -2.13
N GLU A 492 -29.78 -1.63 -1.78
CA GLU A 492 -31.17 -1.75 -2.20
C GLU A 492 -31.29 -1.73 -3.73
N ARG A 493 -30.58 -0.83 -4.40
CA ARG A 493 -30.54 -0.74 -5.87
C ARG A 493 -29.88 -1.96 -6.51
N ALA A 494 -28.78 -2.45 -5.95
CA ALA A 494 -28.09 -3.64 -6.43
C ALA A 494 -29.01 -4.88 -6.36
N LEU A 495 -29.62 -5.12 -5.19
CA LEU A 495 -30.55 -6.24 -4.99
C LEU A 495 -31.76 -6.17 -5.92
N LYS A 496 -32.37 -4.98 -6.09
CA LYS A 496 -33.47 -4.80 -7.05
C LYS A 496 -33.06 -5.10 -8.48
N THR A 497 -31.84 -4.73 -8.86
CA THR A 497 -31.30 -5.00 -10.20
C THR A 497 -31.06 -6.48 -10.42
N GLU A 498 -30.53 -7.18 -9.42
CA GLU A 498 -30.26 -8.63 -9.47
C GLU A 498 -31.56 -9.44 -9.55
N ILE A 499 -32.54 -9.11 -8.68
CA ILE A 499 -33.89 -9.71 -8.73
C ILE A 499 -34.57 -9.45 -10.08
N ALA A 500 -34.41 -8.25 -10.67
CA ALA A 500 -34.99 -7.93 -11.97
C ALA A 500 -34.25 -8.62 -13.14
N ALA A 501 -32.94 -8.84 -13.04
CA ALA A 501 -32.16 -9.56 -14.04
C ALA A 501 -32.57 -11.04 -14.11
N GLU A 502 -32.90 -11.65 -12.97
CA GLU A 502 -33.42 -13.03 -12.88
C GLU A 502 -34.86 -13.19 -13.41
N GLN A 503 -35.60 -12.10 -13.66
CA GLN A 503 -36.94 -12.13 -14.26
C GLN A 503 -36.93 -12.24 -15.78
N GLN A 504 -35.76 -12.16 -16.44
CA GLN A 504 -35.66 -12.46 -17.86
C GLN A 504 -35.97 -13.94 -18.10
N PRO A 505 -36.75 -14.30 -19.14
CA PRO A 505 -37.16 -15.68 -19.38
C PRO A 505 -35.94 -16.53 -19.76
N VAL A 506 -35.28 -17.11 -18.76
CA VAL A 506 -34.27 -18.16 -18.97
C VAL A 506 -35.02 -19.45 -19.24
N GLN A 507 -34.59 -20.21 -20.25
CA GLN A 507 -35.18 -21.49 -20.58
C GLN A 507 -34.88 -22.51 -19.46
N LEU A 508 -35.75 -22.54 -18.44
CA LEU A 508 -35.61 -23.37 -17.23
C LEU A 508 -35.58 -24.88 -17.53
N SER A 509 -35.94 -25.30 -18.74
CA SER A 509 -35.96 -26.71 -19.18
C SER A 509 -34.58 -27.38 -19.26
N LEU A 510 -33.48 -26.62 -19.18
CA LEU A 510 -32.10 -27.14 -19.22
C LEU A 510 -31.45 -27.36 -17.84
N PHE A 511 -32.09 -26.93 -16.74
CA PHE A 511 -31.59 -27.09 -15.37
C PHE A 511 -32.17 -28.33 -14.70
N SER A 512 -31.37 -29.00 -13.87
CA SER A 512 -31.77 -30.09 -12.98
C SER A 512 -32.75 -29.61 -11.89
N GLU A 513 -33.48 -30.52 -11.25
CA GLU A 513 -34.41 -30.16 -10.16
C GLU A 513 -33.70 -29.51 -8.96
N ASP A 514 -32.47 -29.94 -8.67
CA ASP A 514 -31.66 -29.38 -7.59
C ASP A 514 -31.24 -27.94 -7.89
N GLU A 515 -30.83 -27.64 -9.13
CA GLU A 515 -30.47 -26.28 -9.57
C GLU A 515 -31.67 -25.33 -9.55
N ARG A 516 -32.87 -25.80 -9.94
CA ARG A 516 -34.10 -25.00 -9.85
C ARG A 516 -34.49 -24.71 -8.41
N THR A 517 -34.25 -25.64 -7.50
CA THR A 517 -34.52 -25.47 -6.07
C THR A 517 -33.53 -24.49 -5.44
N GLN A 518 -32.25 -24.58 -5.84
CA GLN A 518 -31.21 -23.65 -5.42
C GLN A 518 -31.51 -22.21 -5.88
N LEU A 519 -31.85 -22.01 -7.16
CA LEU A 519 -32.23 -20.70 -7.71
C LEU A 519 -33.42 -20.08 -6.96
N LYS A 520 -34.44 -20.87 -6.63
CA LYS A 520 -35.59 -20.41 -5.84
C LYS A 520 -35.19 -19.98 -4.42
N ARG A 521 -34.26 -20.70 -3.79
CA ARG A 521 -33.75 -20.35 -2.45
C ARG A 521 -32.93 -19.07 -2.50
N ASP A 522 -32.07 -18.91 -3.49
CA ASP A 522 -31.23 -17.74 -3.67
C ASP A 522 -32.09 -16.49 -3.90
N ARG A 523 -33.09 -16.59 -4.77
CA ARG A 523 -34.08 -15.52 -4.97
C ARG A 523 -34.84 -15.18 -3.69
N ALA A 524 -35.35 -16.18 -2.97
CA ALA A 524 -36.05 -15.95 -1.71
C ALA A 524 -35.13 -15.28 -0.66
N ALA A 525 -33.84 -15.60 -0.66
CA ALA A 525 -32.85 -14.95 0.21
C ALA A 525 -32.62 -13.49 -0.19
N LEU A 526 -32.52 -13.17 -1.49
CA LEU A 526 -32.40 -11.80 -2.00
C LEU A 526 -33.63 -10.95 -1.66
N GLU A 527 -34.84 -11.48 -1.89
CA GLU A 527 -36.10 -10.83 -1.55
C GLU A 527 -36.23 -10.60 -0.03
N ALA A 528 -35.85 -11.60 0.78
CA ALA A 528 -35.84 -11.47 2.24
C ALA A 528 -34.80 -10.44 2.73
N ARG A 529 -33.63 -10.33 2.08
CA ARG A 529 -32.62 -9.32 2.40
C ARG A 529 -33.15 -7.92 2.07
N LEU A 530 -33.73 -7.75 0.87
CA LEU A 530 -34.33 -6.48 0.43
C LEU A 530 -35.41 -5.99 1.40
N ALA A 531 -36.27 -6.90 1.89
CA ALA A 531 -37.32 -6.57 2.85
C ALA A 531 -36.79 -6.12 4.23
N ARG A 532 -35.56 -6.48 4.61
CA ARG A 532 -34.94 -6.09 5.89
C ARG A 532 -34.31 -4.69 5.86
N ILE A 533 -33.90 -4.20 4.69
CA ILE A 533 -33.14 -2.95 4.55
C ILE A 533 -33.85 -1.73 5.18
N PRO A 534 -35.17 -1.52 5.02
CA PRO A 534 -35.82 -0.35 5.63
C PRO A 534 -35.74 -0.34 7.16
N LYS A 535 -35.91 -1.51 7.79
CA LYS A 535 -35.81 -1.66 9.24
C LYS A 535 -34.37 -1.48 9.73
N GLU A 536 -33.41 -2.05 9.01
CA GLU A 536 -31.97 -1.90 9.28
C GLU A 536 -31.56 -0.43 9.17
N ARG A 537 -32.04 0.29 8.15
CA ARG A 537 -31.82 1.73 7.98
C ARG A 537 -32.27 2.51 9.20
N GLU A 538 -33.48 2.24 9.71
CA GLU A 538 -33.99 2.91 10.92
C GLU A 538 -33.15 2.57 12.17
N GLN A 539 -32.77 1.29 12.33
CA GLN A 539 -31.97 0.82 13.45
C GLN A 539 -30.57 1.44 13.45
N GLU A 540 -29.89 1.46 12.30
CA GLU A 540 -28.56 2.06 12.15
C GLU A 540 -28.60 3.57 12.40
N LEU A 541 -29.58 4.28 11.82
CA LEU A 541 -29.74 5.72 12.06
C LEU A 541 -29.98 6.03 13.55
N ARG A 542 -30.82 5.24 14.22
CA ARG A 542 -31.02 5.37 15.67
C ARG A 542 -29.74 5.10 16.44
N ALA A 543 -28.98 4.05 16.07
CA ALA A 543 -27.71 3.72 16.74
C ALA A 543 -26.68 4.85 16.59
N ILE A 544 -26.61 5.52 15.44
CA ILE A 544 -25.76 6.70 15.22
C ILE A 544 -26.19 7.86 16.12
N GLU A 545 -27.50 8.12 16.21
CA GLU A 545 -28.05 9.18 17.05
C GLU A 545 -27.76 8.94 18.53
N GLU A 546 -27.99 7.72 19.01
CA GLU A 546 -27.67 7.29 20.37
C GLU A 546 -26.18 7.44 20.69
N ARG A 547 -25.30 7.01 19.78
CA ARG A 547 -23.84 7.12 19.93
C ARG A 547 -23.37 8.56 20.12
N HIS A 548 -23.99 9.51 19.41
CA HIS A 548 -23.61 10.92 19.44
C HIS A 548 -24.36 11.74 20.50
N SER A 549 -25.34 11.15 21.19
CA SER A 549 -26.09 11.81 22.27
C SER A 549 -25.22 12.11 23.49
N ASN A 550 -25.60 13.11 24.28
CA ASN A 550 -25.02 13.40 25.61
C ASN A 550 -23.48 13.42 25.65
N ALA A 551 -22.85 14.26 24.81
CA ALA A 551 -21.41 14.41 24.81
C ALA A 551 -20.90 14.95 26.16
N VAL A 552 -20.04 14.18 26.84
CA VAL A 552 -19.40 14.50 28.11
C VAL A 552 -17.89 14.55 27.94
N GLU A 553 -17.24 15.54 28.53
CA GLU A 553 -15.79 15.67 28.57
C GLU A 553 -15.16 14.95 29.76
N HIS A 554 -14.10 14.20 29.50
CA HIS A 554 -13.22 13.61 30.50
C HIS A 554 -11.80 14.13 30.29
N THR A 555 -11.23 14.75 31.31
CA THR A 555 -9.91 15.38 31.23
C THR A 555 -8.92 14.65 32.12
N PHE A 556 -7.80 14.24 31.54
CA PHE A 556 -6.72 13.56 32.26
C PHE A 556 -5.43 14.35 32.07
N PRO A 557 -4.93 15.06 33.09
CA PRO A 557 -3.61 15.68 33.03
C PRO A 557 -2.55 14.61 32.71
N VAL A 558 -1.64 14.90 31.79
CA VAL A 558 -0.59 14.00 31.27
C VAL A 558 0.81 14.52 31.57
N ALA A 559 1.06 15.83 31.46
CA ALA A 559 2.38 16.37 31.79
C ALA A 559 2.28 17.81 32.28
N VAL A 560 3.29 18.24 33.05
CA VAL A 560 3.45 19.62 33.51
C VAL A 560 4.76 20.17 32.96
N VAL A 561 4.68 21.32 32.32
CA VAL A 561 5.81 22.08 31.78
C VAL A 561 5.93 23.35 32.61
N LEU A 562 7.03 23.48 33.34
CA LEU A 562 7.40 24.72 34.02
C LEU A 562 8.17 25.59 33.02
N LEU A 563 7.64 26.77 32.74
CA LEU A 563 8.27 27.76 31.88
C LEU A 563 8.91 28.83 32.74
N VAL A 564 10.18 29.12 32.47
CA VAL A 564 10.94 30.15 33.19
C VAL A 564 11.61 31.12 32.21
N PRO A 565 11.77 32.39 32.57
CA PRO A 565 12.72 33.29 31.90
C PRO A 565 14.14 32.70 31.92
N ASN A 566 14.94 32.96 30.88
CA ASN A 566 16.34 32.54 30.78
C ASN A 566 17.18 33.02 31.97
N SER A 567 16.87 34.20 32.53
CA SER A 567 17.49 34.74 33.74
C SER A 567 17.33 33.85 34.99
N LEU A 568 16.30 33.00 35.05
CA LEU A 568 16.06 32.04 36.12
C LEU A 568 16.61 30.64 35.81
N ALA A 569 16.95 30.37 34.55
CA ALA A 569 17.54 29.12 34.13
C ALA A 569 19.04 29.08 34.49
N THR A 570 19.51 27.93 34.96
CA THR A 570 20.95 27.66 35.02
C THR A 570 21.41 27.19 33.65
N GLU A 571 22.50 27.77 33.12
CA GLU A 571 23.13 27.24 31.90
C GLU A 571 23.53 25.79 32.13
N LYS A 572 22.90 24.87 31.40
CA LYS A 572 23.43 23.50 31.30
C LYS A 572 24.65 23.53 30.39
N ARG A 573 25.84 23.35 30.97
CA ARG A 573 26.99 22.80 30.25
C ARG A 573 26.66 21.34 29.87
N GLY A 574 26.53 21.07 28.58
CA GLY A 574 26.64 19.74 27.95
C GLY A 574 25.49 18.79 28.19
#